data_AF-A0A3N5RHY0-F1
#
_entry.id   AF-A0A3N5RHY0-F1
#
_cell.length_a   1.000
_cell.length_b   1.000
_cell.length_c   1.000
_cell.angle_alpha   90.00
_cell.angle_beta   90.00
_cell.angle_gamma   90.00
#
_symmetry.space_group_name_H-M   'P 1'
#
loop_
_entity.id
_entity.type
_entity.pdbx_description
1 polymer ?
#
loop_
_entity_poly.entity_id
_entity_poly.type
_entity_poly.pdbx_seq_one_letter_code
_entity_poly.pdbx_strand_id
1 'polypeptide(L)'
;HRAFYELRPEIKAVLHASPFYSTLAACSNMALPNNWFVEDMYYLERVERVPYCHPGSEELGEAVRAKCGGVNILLLENHGVLVADTSVREALMGLHTLEMVCRMVVTARSAGVEMRSLSPQTVQYFLEKSGYRKPREWKP
;
A
#
# COMPACT_ATOMS: atom_id res chain seq x y z
N HIS A 1 -8.06 7.75 8.95
CA HIS A 1 -8.26 8.97 8.15
C HIS A 1 -7.62 10.20 8.82
N ARG A 2 -8.14 10.68 9.95
CA ARG A 2 -7.62 11.88 10.66
C ARG A 2 -6.08 11.95 10.75
N ALA A 3 -5.43 10.88 11.21
CA ALA A 3 -3.97 10.84 11.36
C ALA A 3 -3.20 11.11 10.05
N PHE A 4 -3.68 10.59 8.91
CA PHE A 4 -3.09 10.89 7.59
C PHE A 4 -3.19 12.37 7.26
N TYR A 5 -4.37 12.98 7.44
CA TYR A 5 -4.56 14.40 7.11
C TYR A 5 -3.75 15.35 8.01
N GLU A 6 -3.51 14.97 9.26
CA GLU A 6 -2.72 15.78 10.19
C GLU A 6 -1.21 15.66 9.95
N LEU A 7 -0.69 14.44 9.73
CA LEU A 7 0.76 14.20 9.59
C LEU A 7 1.27 14.44 8.16
N ARG A 8 0.39 14.26 7.17
CA ARG A 8 0.69 14.32 5.74
C ARG A 8 -0.24 15.31 5.02
N PRO A 9 0.03 16.63 5.12
CA PRO A 9 -0.86 17.66 4.57
C PRO A 9 -1.02 17.62 3.05
N GLU A 10 -0.11 16.95 2.33
CA GLU A 10 -0.20 16.68 0.90
C GLU A 10 -1.25 15.63 0.54
N ILE A 11 -1.64 14.76 1.48
CA ILE A 11 -2.70 13.76 1.28
C ILE A 11 -4.05 14.45 1.24
N LYS A 12 -4.82 14.16 0.19
CA LYS A 12 -6.17 14.71 -0.03
C LYS A 12 -7.25 13.64 -0.06
N ALA A 13 -6.88 12.37 -0.20
CA ALA A 13 -7.80 11.25 -0.15
C ALA A 13 -7.23 10.12 0.69
N VAL A 14 -8.07 9.57 1.56
CA VAL A 14 -7.80 8.32 2.28
C VAL A 14 -9.00 7.41 2.03
N LEU A 15 -8.74 6.22 1.53
CA LEU A 15 -9.74 5.19 1.28
C LEU A 15 -9.58 4.08 2.31
N HIS A 16 -10.69 3.64 2.89
CA HIS A 16 -10.78 2.40 3.66
C HIS A 16 -11.65 1.42 2.88
N ALA A 17 -11.19 0.18 2.73
CA ALA A 17 -11.94 -0.86 2.03
C ALA A 17 -11.51 -2.26 2.52
N SER A 18 -12.34 -3.25 2.18
CA SER A 18 -12.02 -4.67 2.36
C SER A 18 -12.18 -5.46 1.04
N PRO A 19 -11.39 -5.17 -0.01
CA PRO A 19 -11.39 -5.98 -1.22
C PRO A 19 -10.88 -7.41 -0.94
N PHE A 20 -11.31 -8.39 -1.73
CA PHE A 20 -11.10 -9.81 -1.42
C PHE A 20 -9.62 -10.18 -1.22
N TYR A 21 -8.75 -9.92 -2.21
CA TYR A 21 -7.36 -10.36 -2.15
C TYR A 21 -6.51 -9.52 -1.18
N SER A 22 -6.78 -8.23 -1.09
CA SER A 22 -6.12 -7.32 -0.15
C SER A 22 -6.49 -7.65 1.31
N THR A 23 -7.74 -8.04 1.56
CA THR A 23 -8.17 -8.51 2.88
C THR A 23 -7.59 -9.88 3.19
N LEU A 24 -7.51 -10.78 2.21
CA LEU A 24 -6.77 -12.05 2.36
C LEU A 24 -5.30 -11.79 2.74
N ALA A 25 -4.65 -10.80 2.12
CA ALA A 25 -3.31 -10.37 2.51
C ALA A 25 -3.26 -9.88 3.95
N ALA A 26 -4.23 -9.06 4.37
CA ALA A 26 -4.33 -8.54 5.73
C ALA A 26 -4.61 -9.63 6.78
N CYS A 27 -5.30 -10.72 6.40
CA CYS A 27 -5.57 -11.88 7.26
C CYS A 27 -4.44 -12.94 7.23
N SER A 28 -3.32 -12.68 6.56
CA SER A 28 -2.23 -13.65 6.40
C SER A 28 -0.86 -13.00 6.58
N ASN A 29 0.21 -13.81 6.58
CA ASN A 29 1.60 -13.34 6.54
C ASN A 29 2.11 -13.16 5.10
N MET A 30 1.20 -12.94 4.13
CA MET A 30 1.58 -12.78 2.73
C MET A 30 2.45 -11.53 2.55
N ALA A 31 3.66 -11.73 2.02
CA ALA A 31 4.53 -10.66 1.55
C ALA A 31 3.96 -10.03 0.28
N LEU A 32 4.04 -8.71 0.20
CA LEU A 32 3.58 -7.94 -0.96
C LEU A 32 4.81 -7.39 -1.72
N PRO A 33 5.04 -7.84 -2.96
CA PRO A 33 6.07 -7.27 -3.81
C PRO A 33 5.66 -5.89 -4.32
N ASN A 34 6.66 -5.10 -4.69
CA ASN A 34 6.50 -3.78 -5.30
C ASN A 34 7.56 -3.56 -6.39
N ASN A 35 7.94 -4.64 -7.08
CA ASN A 35 9.02 -4.63 -8.05
C ASN A 35 8.76 -5.60 -9.21
N TRP A 36 7.49 -5.83 -9.54
CA TRP A 36 7.10 -6.71 -10.64
C TRP A 36 6.74 -5.93 -11.89
N PHE A 37 6.12 -4.75 -11.77
CA PHE A 37 5.64 -3.96 -12.90
C PHE A 37 5.58 -2.46 -12.58
N VAL A 38 5.16 -1.65 -13.53
CA VAL A 38 5.25 -0.18 -13.43
C VAL A 38 4.43 0.38 -12.27
N GLU A 39 3.19 -0.07 -12.12
CA GLU A 39 2.28 0.43 -11.12
C GLU A 39 2.62 -0.05 -9.70
N ASP A 40 3.06 -1.30 -9.49
CA ASP A 40 3.38 -1.77 -8.14
C ASP A 40 4.62 -1.07 -7.55
N MET A 41 5.61 -0.77 -8.39
CA MET A 41 6.77 0.05 -8.01
C MET A 41 6.35 1.41 -7.43
N TYR A 42 5.37 2.09 -8.04
CA TYR A 42 4.95 3.42 -7.61
C TYR A 42 3.87 3.42 -6.53
N TYR A 43 2.83 2.61 -6.71
CA TYR A 43 1.67 2.62 -5.82
C TYR A 43 1.81 1.71 -4.61
N LEU A 44 2.73 0.75 -4.61
CA LEU A 44 3.07 -0.07 -3.44
C LEU A 44 4.50 0.25 -2.96
N GLU A 45 4.99 1.45 -3.26
CA GLU A 45 6.34 1.88 -2.85
C GLU A 45 6.58 1.65 -1.35
N ARG A 46 5.62 2.02 -0.50
CA ARG A 46 5.68 1.78 0.95
C ARG A 46 4.35 1.25 1.51
N VAL A 47 4.36 -0.04 1.84
CA VAL A 47 3.25 -0.78 2.45
C VAL A 47 3.67 -1.28 3.82
N GLU A 48 2.84 -1.05 4.84
CA GLU A 48 3.04 -1.60 6.18
C GLU A 48 1.81 -2.29 6.74
N ARG A 49 2.00 -3.09 7.79
CA ARG A 49 0.93 -3.72 8.57
C ARG A 49 0.68 -2.96 9.87
N VAL A 50 -0.58 -2.81 10.24
CA VAL A 50 -1.03 -2.32 11.55
C VAL A 50 -1.63 -3.53 12.30
N PRO A 51 -1.16 -3.84 13.53
CA PRO A 51 -1.75 -4.89 14.34
C PRO A 51 -3.26 -4.69 14.54
N TYR A 52 -3.98 -5.79 14.77
CA TYR A 52 -5.42 -5.70 14.99
C TYR A 52 -5.76 -4.82 16.21
N CYS A 53 -6.66 -3.87 15.99
CA CYS A 53 -7.35 -3.10 17.02
C CYS A 53 -8.82 -2.99 16.60
N HIS A 54 -9.73 -2.85 17.57
CA HIS A 54 -11.16 -2.79 17.26
C HIS A 54 -11.48 -1.60 16.32
N PRO A 55 -12.34 -1.79 15.30
CA PRO A 55 -12.74 -0.69 14.42
C PRO A 55 -13.35 0.48 15.22
N GLY A 56 -12.93 1.69 14.92
CA GLY A 56 -13.39 2.91 15.59
C GLY A 56 -12.76 3.19 16.96
N SER A 57 -11.88 2.31 17.45
CA SER A 57 -11.14 2.50 18.71
C SER A 57 -10.08 3.60 18.60
N GLU A 58 -9.71 4.17 19.75
CA GLU A 58 -8.62 5.16 19.83
C GLU A 58 -7.27 4.48 19.54
N GLU A 59 -7.10 3.25 20.03
CA GLU A 59 -5.92 2.41 19.83
C GLU A 59 -5.65 2.16 18.35
N LEU A 60 -6.69 1.88 17.54
CA LEU A 60 -6.54 1.78 16.09
C LEU A 60 -6.06 3.10 15.48
N GLY A 61 -6.59 4.22 15.96
CA GLY A 61 -6.20 5.56 15.54
C GLY A 61 -4.73 5.86 15.82
N GLU A 62 -4.25 5.51 17.02
CA GLU A 62 -2.86 5.65 17.45
C GLU A 62 -1.91 4.73 16.67
N ALA A 63 -2.29 3.46 16.51
CA ALA A 63 -1.51 2.48 15.74
C ALA A 63 -1.37 2.90 14.27
N VAL A 64 -2.42 3.45 13.66
CA VAL A 64 -2.36 4.04 12.32
C VAL A 64 -1.46 5.28 12.34
N ARG A 65 -1.61 6.19 13.33
CA ARG A 65 -0.79 7.41 13.44
C ARG A 65 0.70 7.10 13.48
N ALA A 66 1.10 6.08 14.23
CA ALA A 66 2.50 5.67 14.39
C ALA A 66 3.18 5.29 13.06
N LYS A 67 2.40 4.87 12.06
CA LYS A 67 2.93 4.35 10.78
C LYS A 67 2.60 5.24 9.58
N CYS A 68 1.51 6.00 9.63
CA CYS A 68 0.97 6.68 8.44
C CYS A 68 1.86 7.80 7.88
N GLY A 69 2.86 8.29 8.63
CA GLY A 69 3.79 9.32 8.18
C GLY A 69 4.72 8.87 7.04
N GLY A 70 5.09 7.60 7.01
CA GLY A 70 6.10 7.06 6.10
C GLY A 70 5.57 6.11 5.02
N VAL A 71 4.25 5.96 4.87
CA VAL A 71 3.63 4.94 4.00
C VAL A 71 2.47 5.50 3.20
N ASN A 72 2.12 4.81 2.11
CA ASN A 72 0.92 5.12 1.33
C ASN A 72 -0.19 4.07 1.48
N ILE A 73 0.16 2.84 1.90
CA ILE A 73 -0.80 1.77 2.16
C ILE A 73 -0.54 1.18 3.55
N LEU A 74 -1.61 0.96 4.29
CA LEU A 74 -1.62 0.15 5.50
C LEU A 74 -2.53 -1.06 5.31
N LEU A 75 -2.01 -2.25 5.52
CA LEU A 75 -2.82 -3.44 5.79
C LEU A 75 -3.21 -3.41 7.26
N LEU A 76 -4.50 -3.36 7.54
CA LEU A 76 -5.03 -3.50 8.89
C LEU A 76 -5.26 -4.99 9.16
N GLU A 77 -4.43 -5.59 9.99
CA GLU A 77 -4.43 -7.05 10.21
C GLU A 77 -5.83 -7.53 10.63
N ASN A 78 -6.33 -8.57 9.95
CA ASN A 78 -7.67 -9.14 10.16
C ASN A 78 -8.85 -8.15 10.00
N HIS A 79 -8.67 -7.08 9.21
CA HIS A 79 -9.69 -6.04 9.05
C HIS A 79 -9.84 -5.61 7.58
N GLY A 80 -8.79 -5.11 6.94
CA GLY A 80 -8.89 -4.54 5.60
C GLY A 80 -7.68 -3.68 5.28
N VAL A 81 -7.87 -2.62 4.49
CA VAL A 81 -6.77 -1.74 4.07
C VAL A 81 -7.10 -0.27 4.22
N LEU A 82 -6.07 0.56 4.36
CA LEU A 82 -6.10 2.00 4.15
C LEU A 82 -5.16 2.36 3.00
N VAL A 83 -5.64 3.17 2.08
CA VAL A 83 -4.84 3.73 0.97
C VAL A 83 -4.94 5.24 1.02
N ALA A 84 -3.80 5.93 1.11
CA ALA A 84 -3.75 7.38 1.20
C ALA A 84 -2.97 7.98 0.04
N ASP A 85 -3.56 8.98 -0.63
CA ASP A 85 -2.91 9.67 -1.73
C ASP A 85 -3.34 11.14 -1.91
N THR A 86 -2.69 11.82 -2.85
CA THR A 86 -2.85 13.23 -3.19
C THR A 86 -4.17 13.56 -3.90
N SER A 87 -4.91 12.55 -4.36
CA SER A 87 -6.26 12.70 -4.90
C SER A 87 -7.05 11.40 -4.81
N VAL A 88 -8.38 11.46 -4.95
CA VAL A 88 -9.24 10.27 -4.98
C VAL A 88 -8.85 9.34 -6.13
N ARG A 89 -8.49 9.91 -7.30
CA ARG A 89 -8.04 9.14 -8.46
C ARG A 89 -6.77 8.33 -8.13
N GLU A 90 -5.77 8.97 -7.53
CA GLU A 90 -4.52 8.29 -7.18
C GLU A 90 -4.74 7.23 -6.08
N ALA A 91 -5.57 7.53 -5.08
CA ALA A 91 -5.89 6.57 -4.03
C ALA A 91 -6.66 5.34 -4.58
N LEU A 92 -7.56 5.54 -5.54
CA LEU A 92 -8.25 4.44 -6.23
C LEU A 92 -7.28 3.60 -7.07
N MET A 93 -6.34 4.23 -7.78
CA MET A 93 -5.28 3.52 -8.49
C MET A 93 -4.42 2.70 -7.52
N GLY A 94 -4.05 3.26 -6.36
CA GLY A 94 -3.34 2.52 -5.32
C GLY A 94 -4.11 1.32 -4.80
N LEU A 95 -5.42 1.47 -4.55
CA LEU A 95 -6.29 0.38 -4.12
C LEU A 95 -6.42 -0.72 -5.18
N HIS A 96 -6.57 -0.36 -6.45
CA HIS A 96 -6.66 -1.31 -7.56
C HIS A 96 -5.34 -2.06 -7.78
N THR A 97 -4.21 -1.35 -7.73
CA THR A 97 -2.88 -1.97 -7.85
C THR A 97 -2.63 -2.92 -6.69
N LEU A 98 -2.98 -2.53 -5.45
CA LEU A 98 -2.86 -3.40 -4.28
C LEU A 98 -3.66 -4.69 -4.46
N GLU A 99 -4.92 -4.59 -4.87
CA GLU A 99 -5.77 -5.75 -5.10
C GLU A 99 -5.22 -6.64 -6.22
N MET A 100 -4.73 -6.03 -7.30
CA MET A 100 -4.11 -6.75 -8.41
C MET A 100 -2.85 -7.51 -7.97
N VAL A 101 -1.96 -6.87 -7.23
CA VAL A 101 -0.72 -7.49 -6.72
C VAL A 101 -1.05 -8.64 -5.77
N CYS A 102 -1.99 -8.45 -4.84
CA CYS A 102 -2.42 -9.50 -3.93
C CYS A 102 -2.98 -10.70 -4.72
N ARG A 103 -3.81 -10.45 -5.74
CA ARG A 103 -4.32 -11.50 -6.64
C ARG A 103 -3.19 -12.20 -7.40
N MET A 104 -2.23 -11.45 -7.95
CA MET A 104 -1.09 -12.03 -8.66
C MET A 104 -0.26 -12.94 -7.76
N VAL A 105 0.01 -12.54 -6.51
CA VAL A 105 0.75 -13.35 -5.54
C VAL A 105 0.03 -14.68 -5.29
N VAL A 106 -1.28 -14.63 -5.00
CA VAL A 106 -2.08 -15.84 -4.74
C VAL A 106 -2.11 -16.73 -5.98
N THR A 107 -2.45 -16.18 -7.15
CA THR A 107 -2.53 -16.93 -8.41
C THR A 107 -1.19 -17.55 -8.79
N ALA A 108 -0.09 -16.80 -8.72
CA ALA A 108 1.23 -17.29 -9.07
C ALA A 108 1.65 -18.46 -8.15
N ARG A 109 1.42 -18.32 -6.83
CA ARG A 109 1.70 -19.40 -5.86
C ARG A 109 0.84 -20.64 -6.11
N SER A 110 -0.46 -20.47 -6.32
CA SER A 110 -1.38 -21.58 -6.58
C SER A 110 -1.07 -22.32 -7.88
N ALA A 111 -0.57 -21.61 -8.90
CA ALA A 111 -0.22 -22.19 -10.20
C ALA A 111 1.25 -22.63 -10.31
N GLY A 112 2.08 -22.41 -9.28
CA GLY A 112 3.52 -22.69 -9.34
C GLY A 112 4.30 -21.80 -10.32
N VAL A 113 3.79 -20.61 -10.61
CA VAL A 113 4.44 -19.65 -11.53
C VAL A 113 5.50 -18.86 -10.77
N GLU A 114 6.73 -18.93 -11.24
CA GLU A 114 7.84 -18.15 -10.69
C GLU A 114 7.82 -16.71 -11.21
N MET A 115 7.85 -15.75 -10.30
CA MET A 115 7.79 -14.33 -10.62
C MET A 115 9.19 -13.75 -10.78
N ARG A 116 9.42 -13.02 -11.88
CA ARG A 116 10.69 -12.34 -12.14
C ARG A 116 10.60 -10.89 -11.65
N SER A 117 11.40 -10.58 -10.63
CA SER A 117 11.41 -9.26 -9.99
C SER A 117 12.50 -8.37 -10.57
N LEU A 118 12.25 -7.06 -10.57
CA LEU A 118 13.25 -6.04 -10.91
C LEU A 118 14.19 -5.79 -9.73
N SER A 119 15.42 -5.38 -10.04
CA SER A 119 16.41 -5.05 -9.01
C SER A 119 16.01 -3.76 -8.26
N PRO A 120 16.42 -3.59 -6.98
CA PRO A 120 16.17 -2.36 -6.25
C PRO A 120 16.69 -1.10 -6.96
N GLN A 121 17.82 -1.22 -7.66
CA GLN A 121 18.39 -0.11 -8.43
C GLN A 121 17.52 0.28 -9.62
N THR A 122 16.93 -0.70 -10.32
CA THR A 122 15.99 -0.44 -11.41
C THR A 122 14.71 0.21 -10.91
N VAL A 123 14.17 -0.27 -9.78
CA VAL A 123 12.98 0.33 -9.14
C VAL A 123 13.27 1.78 -8.72
N GLN A 124 14.40 2.03 -8.06
CA GLN A 124 14.78 3.38 -7.63
C GLN A 124 14.95 4.33 -8.81
N TYR A 125 15.64 3.88 -9.86
CA TYR A 125 15.78 4.67 -11.09
C TYR A 125 14.42 4.98 -11.70
N PHE A 126 13.51 4.01 -11.75
CA PHE A 126 12.17 4.21 -12.25
C PHE A 126 11.42 5.29 -11.43
N LEU A 127 11.45 5.19 -10.09
CA LEU A 127 10.77 6.13 -9.20
C LEU A 127 11.30 7.56 -9.33
N GLU A 128 12.62 7.73 -9.52
CA GLU A 128 13.24 9.05 -9.54
C GLU A 128 13.35 9.67 -10.93
N LYS A 129 13.53 8.87 -11.98
CA LYS A 129 14.03 9.34 -13.29
C LYS A 129 13.14 8.97 -14.48
N SER A 130 12.15 8.08 -14.33
CA SER A 130 11.32 7.64 -15.48
C SER A 130 10.36 8.70 -16.03
N GLY A 131 10.01 9.70 -15.21
CA GLY A 131 8.95 10.65 -15.54
C GLY A 131 7.54 10.06 -15.50
N TYR A 132 7.36 8.82 -15.03
CA TYR A 132 6.05 8.16 -14.95
C TYR A 132 5.06 8.94 -14.10
N ARG A 133 5.46 9.28 -12.86
CA ARG A 133 4.69 10.11 -11.91
C ARG A 133 5.64 10.93 -11.05
N LYS A 134 5.12 11.96 -10.39
CA LYS A 134 5.90 12.75 -9.43
C LYS A 134 6.37 11.81 -8.30
N PRO A 135 7.68 11.78 -7.97
CA PRO A 135 8.18 11.02 -6.84
C PRO A 135 7.47 11.42 -5.55
N ARG A 136 7.24 10.44 -4.67
CA ARG A 136 6.66 10.71 -3.35
C ARG A 136 7.74 11.27 -2.43
N GLU A 137 7.38 12.30 -1.68
CA GLU A 137 8.23 12.85 -0.64
C GLU A 137 7.91 12.13 0.67
N TRP A 138 8.88 11.35 1.16
CA TRP A 138 8.74 10.64 2.42
C TRP A 138 9.39 11.46 3.52
N LYS A 139 8.61 11.84 4.54
CA LYS A 139 9.19 12.39 5.76
C LYS A 139 9.94 11.27 6.50
N PRO A 140 11.16 11.54 7.01
CA PRO A 140 11.91 10.59 7.82
C PRO A 140 11.19 10.26 9.13
#